data_AF-A0A3D0VEW9-F1
#
_entry.id   AF-A0A3D0VEW9-F1
#
_cell.length_a   1.000
_cell.length_b   1.000
_cell.length_c   1.000
_cell.angle_alpha   90.00
_cell.angle_beta   90.00
_cell.angle_gamma   90.00
#
_symmetry.space_group_name_H-M   'P 1'
#
loop_
_entity.id
_entity.type
_entity.pdbx_description
1 polymer ?
#
loop_
_entity_poly.entity_id
_entity_poly.type
_entity_poly.pdbx_seq_one_letter_code
_entity_poly.pdbx_strand_id
1 'polypeptide(L)'
;WIGTMWGGSLTFETPMLWSLGFMVTFLFGGLTGIILSSPPLDFHVSDTYFVVAHFHYTVFGTVVFAMFAGFYFWWPKWTGKMLN
;
A
#
# COMPACT_ATOMS: atom_id res chain seq x y z
N TRP A 1 -6.99 -9.31 -4.45
CA TRP A 1 -5.86 -9.86 -3.67
C TRP A 1 -6.30 -10.79 -2.55
N ILE A 2 -7.21 -10.38 -1.64
CA ILE A 2 -7.66 -11.26 -0.53
C ILE A 2 -8.21 -12.60 -1.04
N GLY A 3 -9.07 -12.59 -2.07
CA GLY A 3 -9.61 -13.84 -2.64
C GLY A 3 -8.55 -14.79 -3.22
N THR A 4 -7.41 -14.27 -3.67
CA THR A 4 -6.28 -15.10 -4.14
C THR A 4 -5.52 -15.76 -2.99
N MET A 5 -5.45 -15.07 -1.84
CA MET A 5 -4.77 -15.56 -0.64
C MET A 5 -5.66 -16.47 0.21
N TRP A 6 -6.97 -16.30 0.12
CA TRP A 6 -7.95 -17.02 0.92
C TRP A 6 -7.92 -18.53 0.63
N GLY A 7 -7.72 -19.34 1.67
CA GLY A 7 -7.59 -20.79 1.53
C GLY A 7 -6.28 -21.26 0.88
N GLY A 8 -5.34 -20.36 0.63
CA GLY A 8 -3.99 -20.68 0.16
C GLY A 8 -3.03 -21.02 1.30
N SER A 9 -1.83 -21.49 0.92
CA SER A 9 -0.70 -21.67 1.85
C SER A 9 0.26 -20.49 1.66
N LEU A 10 0.33 -19.60 2.65
CA LEU A 10 1.16 -18.39 2.60
C LEU A 10 2.44 -18.58 3.41
N THR A 11 3.57 -18.20 2.82
CA THR A 11 4.81 -17.97 3.56
C THR A 11 4.99 -16.46 3.77
N PHE A 12 5.36 -16.07 4.99
CA PHE A 12 5.49 -14.66 5.39
C PHE A 12 6.92 -14.14 5.19
N GLU A 13 7.46 -14.38 4.00
CA GLU A 13 8.75 -13.81 3.59
C GLU A 13 8.63 -12.29 3.40
N THR A 14 9.76 -11.57 3.43
CA THR A 14 9.81 -10.10 3.36
C THR A 14 8.97 -9.49 2.23
N PRO A 15 8.96 -10.00 0.98
CA PRO A 15 8.09 -9.48 -0.07
C PRO A 15 6.59 -9.60 0.23
N MET A 16 6.18 -10.67 0.92
CA MET A 16 4.78 -10.90 1.30
C MET A 16 4.36 -9.94 2.41
N LEU A 17 5.24 -9.66 3.37
CA LEU A 17 5.01 -8.67 4.42
C LEU A 17 4.80 -7.26 3.84
N TRP A 18 5.63 -6.84 2.87
CA TRP A 18 5.44 -5.58 2.16
C TRP A 18 4.11 -5.55 1.37
N SER A 19 3.73 -6.67 0.74
CA SER A 19 2.47 -6.77 0.00
C SER A 19 1.24 -6.68 0.92
N LEU A 20 1.29 -7.30 2.10
CA LEU A 20 0.21 -7.21 3.09
C LEU A 20 0.14 -5.81 3.72
N GLY A 21 1.29 -5.21 4.04
CA GLY A 21 1.37 -3.82 4.52
C GLY A 21 0.74 -2.85 3.52
N PHE A 22 1.08 -3.01 2.23
CA PHE A 22 0.47 -2.24 1.14
C PHE A 22 -1.06 -2.33 1.17
N MET A 23 -1.60 -3.55 1.25
CA MET A 23 -3.06 -3.75 1.24
C MET A 23 -3.76 -3.01 2.39
N VAL A 24 -3.16 -2.99 3.58
CA VAL A 24 -3.72 -2.30 4.74
C VAL A 24 -3.62 -0.78 4.59
N THR A 25 -2.44 -0.26 4.26
CA THR A 25 -2.25 1.21 4.12
C THR A 25 -3.07 1.78 2.98
N PHE A 26 -3.17 1.06 1.87
CA PHE A 26 -3.96 1.48 0.71
C PHE A 26 -5.46 1.43 0.99
N LEU A 27 -5.94 0.47 1.79
CA LEU A 27 -7.34 0.46 2.24
C LEU A 27 -7.68 1.74 3.00
N PHE A 28 -6.87 2.13 3.99
CA PHE A 28 -7.12 3.36 4.76
C PHE A 28 -6.98 4.63 3.92
N GLY A 29 -5.97 4.68 3.03
CA GLY A 29 -5.84 5.77 2.04
C GLY A 29 -7.07 5.88 1.13
N GLY A 30 -7.55 4.75 0.60
CA GLY A 30 -8.74 4.70 -0.25
C GLY A 30 -10.01 5.17 0.46
N LEU A 31 -10.23 4.76 1.71
CA LEU A 31 -11.39 5.18 2.51
C LEU A 31 -11.44 6.71 2.72
N THR A 32 -10.29 7.34 2.97
CA THR A 32 -10.22 8.81 3.08
C THR A 32 -10.46 9.52 1.74
N GLY A 33 -10.14 8.87 0.61
CA GLY A 33 -10.44 9.39 -0.72
C GLY A 33 -11.93 9.44 -1.03
N ILE A 34 -12.71 8.49 -0.50
CA ILE A 34 -14.18 8.51 -0.63
C ILE A 34 -14.76 9.78 0.01
N ILE A 35 -14.20 10.23 1.14
CA ILE A 35 -14.62 11.47 1.81
C ILE A 35 -14.34 12.68 0.90
N LEU A 36 -13.14 12.76 0.32
CA LEU A 36 -12.76 13.83 -0.61
C LEU A 36 -13.58 13.81 -1.91
N SER A 37 -14.13 12.66 -2.31
CA SER A 37 -15.00 12.56 -3.49
C SER A 37 -16.40 13.15 -3.30
N SER A 38 -16.78 13.47 -2.06
CA SER A 38 -18.10 13.99 -1.70
C SER A 38 -18.04 15.51 -1.50
N PRO A 39 -18.65 16.33 -2.38
CA PRO A 39 -18.56 17.79 -2.27
C PRO A 39 -19.00 18.36 -0.90
N PRO A 40 -20.10 17.89 -0.27
CA PRO A 40 -20.49 18.38 1.05
C PRO A 40 -19.44 18.15 2.14
N LEU A 41 -18.65 17.07 2.04
CA LEU A 41 -17.58 16.78 3.01
C LEU A 41 -16.29 17.49 2.62
N ASP A 42 -15.96 17.51 1.33
CA ASP A 42 -14.74 18.14 0.81
C ASP A 42 -14.68 19.64 1.15
N PHE A 43 -15.78 20.36 1.11
CA PHE A 43 -15.82 21.77 1.51
C PHE A 43 -15.27 22.04 2.92
N HIS A 44 -15.32 21.05 3.82
CA HIS A 44 -14.78 21.17 5.19
C HIS A 44 -13.32 20.76 5.32
N VAL A 45 -12.81 19.95 4.40
CA VAL A 45 -11.47 19.33 4.51
C VAL A 45 -10.51 19.74 3.39
N SER A 46 -11.01 20.43 2.37
CA SER A 46 -10.23 20.96 1.26
C SER A 46 -9.16 21.93 1.76
N ASP A 47 -7.98 21.90 1.13
CA ASP A 47 -6.79 22.66 1.50
C ASP A 47 -6.31 22.49 2.96
N THR A 48 -6.72 21.40 3.62
CA THR A 48 -6.21 21.02 4.95
C THR A 48 -5.25 19.84 4.88
N TYR A 49 -4.60 19.54 6.02
CA TYR A 49 -3.76 18.35 6.18
C TYR A 49 -4.50 17.03 5.92
N PHE A 50 -5.83 17.02 5.88
CA PHE A 50 -6.60 15.84 5.52
C PHE A 50 -6.30 15.38 4.09
N VAL A 51 -6.26 16.31 3.13
CA VAL A 51 -5.94 16.00 1.72
C VAL A 51 -4.50 15.50 1.59
N VAL A 52 -3.57 16.15 2.30
CA VAL A 52 -2.16 15.75 2.34
C VAL A 52 -2.02 14.33 2.90
N ALA A 53 -2.69 14.02 4.01
CA ALA A 53 -2.65 12.70 4.62
C ALA A 53 -3.25 11.63 3.70
N HIS A 54 -4.42 11.88 3.09
CA HIS A 54 -5.03 10.99 2.11
C HIS A 54 -4.05 10.63 0.98
N PHE A 55 -3.45 11.66 0.37
CA PHE A 55 -2.52 11.48 -0.73
C PHE A 55 -1.28 10.67 -0.31
N HIS A 56 -0.70 10.99 0.85
CA HIS A 56 0.48 10.27 1.33
C HIS A 56 0.16 8.82 1.69
N TYR A 57 -0.96 8.52 2.35
CA TYR A 57 -1.36 7.12 2.61
C TYR A 57 -1.54 6.33 1.30
N THR A 58 -2.10 6.96 0.27
CA THR A 58 -2.43 6.31 -1.00
C THR A 58 -1.18 6.12 -1.88
N VAL A 59 -0.41 7.19 -2.11
CA VAL A 59 0.77 7.15 -2.99
C VAL A 59 1.96 6.50 -2.31
N PHE A 60 2.25 6.83 -1.06
CA PHE A 60 3.34 6.17 -0.34
C PHE A 60 3.03 4.69 -0.16
N GLY A 61 1.80 4.38 0.27
CA GLY A 61 1.33 3.01 0.44
C GLY A 61 1.42 2.19 -0.83
N THR A 62 1.10 2.74 -2.00
CA THR A 62 1.21 2.03 -3.29
C THR A 62 2.64 1.95 -3.79
N VAL A 63 3.31 3.08 -3.97
CA VAL A 63 4.56 3.16 -4.70
C VAL A 63 5.71 2.59 -3.88
N VAL A 64 5.85 3.01 -2.62
CA VAL A 64 7.01 2.65 -1.81
C VAL A 64 6.95 1.20 -1.37
N PHE A 65 5.79 0.73 -0.91
CA PHE A 65 5.65 -0.67 -0.49
C PHE A 65 5.75 -1.62 -1.68
N ALA A 66 5.15 -1.31 -2.84
CA ALA A 66 5.29 -2.16 -4.01
C ALA A 66 6.73 -2.16 -4.53
N MET A 67 7.43 -1.03 -4.48
CA MET A 67 8.85 -0.94 -4.83
C MET A 67 9.70 -1.84 -3.91
N PHE A 68 9.52 -1.78 -2.59
CA PHE A 68 10.26 -2.66 -1.67
C PHE A 68 9.86 -4.12 -1.81
N ALA A 69 8.57 -4.45 -1.96
CA ALA A 69 8.13 -5.80 -2.24
C ALA A 69 8.83 -6.37 -3.48
N GLY A 70 8.85 -5.60 -4.57
CA GLY A 70 9.53 -5.96 -5.81
C GLY A 70 11.04 -6.08 -5.62
N PHE A 71 11.66 -5.13 -4.92
CA PHE A 71 13.09 -5.12 -4.67
C PHE A 71 13.52 -6.39 -3.93
N TYR A 72 12.89 -6.73 -2.81
CA TYR A 72 13.19 -7.96 -2.07
C TYR A 72 12.88 -9.23 -2.88
N PHE A 73 11.83 -9.21 -3.70
CA PHE A 73 11.45 -10.37 -4.52
C PHE A 73 12.43 -10.65 -5.67
N TRP A 74 12.87 -9.60 -6.37
CA TRP A 74 13.75 -9.72 -7.54
C TRP A 74 15.24 -9.58 -7.24
N TRP A 75 15.63 -9.17 -6.02
CA TRP A 75 17.03 -9.05 -5.63
C TRP A 75 17.91 -10.28 -5.95
N PRO A 76 17.47 -11.53 -5.70
CA PRO A 76 18.27 -12.72 -6.02
C PRO A 76 18.45 -12.90 -7.53
N LYS A 77 17.49 -12.44 -8.32
CA LYS A 77 17.57 -12.48 -9.78
C LYS A 77 18.62 -11.52 -10.32
N TRP A 78 18.84 -10.39 -9.64
CA TRP A 78 19.83 -9.38 -10.03
C TRP A 78 21.22 -9.63 -9.48
N THR A 79 21.34 -10.14 -8.24
CA THR A 79 22.62 -10.21 -7.52
C THR A 79 23.08 -11.61 -7.15
N GLY A 80 22.23 -12.64 -7.35
CA GLY A 80 22.53 -14.02 -6.98
C GLY A 80 22.52 -14.30 -5.47
N LYS A 81 22.08 -13.34 -4.64
CA LYS A 81 21.96 -13.50 -3.18
C LYS A 81 20.59 -13.03 -2.69
N MET A 82 20.12 -13.61 -1.58
CA MET A 82 18.97 -13.07 -0.84
C MET A 82 19.41 -11.89 0.04
N LEU A 83 18.49 -10.98 0.35
CA LEU A 83 18.69 -9.96 1.38
C LEU A 83 18.44 -10.58 2.76
N ASN A 84 19.21 -10.13 3.76
CA ASN A 84 19.06 -10.54 5.17
C ASN A 84 18.05 -9.65 5.90
#